data_AF-A0A1I0DAJ3-F1
#
_entry.id   AF-A0A1I0DAJ3-F1
#
_cell.length_a   1.000
_cell.length_b   1.000
_cell.length_c   1.000
_cell.angle_alpha   90.00
_cell.angle_beta   90.00
_cell.angle_gamma   90.00
#
_symmetry.space_group_name_H-M   'P 1'
#
loop_
_entity.id
_entity.type
_entity.pdbx_description
1 polymer ?
#
loop_
_entity_poly.entity_id
_entity_poly.type
_entity_poly.pdbx_seq_one_letter_code
_entity_poly.pdbx_strand_id
1 'polypeptide(L)' 'MAVQKAAAVGAPVTAPPENQPWGERIARLVDPTGIEVIVAEPIGS' A
#
# COMPACT_ATOMS: atom_id res chain seq x y z
N MET A 1 0.86 -3.14 -8.48
CA MET A 1 2.29 -2.81 -8.70
C MET A 1 2.77 -1.64 -7.83
N ALA A 2 1.91 -0.70 -7.43
CA ALA A 2 2.31 0.46 -6.64
C ALA A 2 2.80 0.08 -5.23
N VAL A 3 2.13 -0.87 -4.58
CA VAL A 3 2.54 -1.36 -3.25
C VAL A 3 3.92 -2.01 -3.28
N GLN A 4 4.21 -2.85 -4.27
CA GLN A 4 5.51 -3.52 -4.38
C GLN A 4 6.65 -2.51 -4.55
N LYS A 5 6.41 -1.41 -5.28
CA LYS A 5 7.36 -0.29 -5.41
C LYS A 5 7.53 0.46 -4.08
N ALA A 6 6.44 0.69 -3.34
CA ALA A 6 6.49 1.33 -2.04
C ALA A 6 7.26 0.50 -1.00
N ALA A 7 7.06 -0.82 -0.99
CA ALA A 7 7.85 -1.73 -0.16
C ALA A 7 9.33 -1.77 -0.58
N ALA A 8 9.64 -1.68 -1.87
CA ALA A 8 11.01 -1.70 -2.39
C ALA A 8 11.84 -0.45 -2.03
N VAL A 9 11.20 0.67 -1.67
CA VAL A 9 11.89 1.90 -1.21
C VAL A 9 12.04 2.00 0.30
N GLY A 10 11.78 0.91 1.03
CA GLY A 10 12.03 0.83 2.46
C GLY A 10 10.92 1.41 3.35
N ALA A 11 9.72 1.63 2.81
CA ALA A 11 8.54 1.88 3.65
C ALA A 11 8.04 0.54 4.20
N PRO A 12 8.23 0.21 5.50
CA PRO A 12 7.70 -1.01 6.07
C PRO A 12 6.18 -1.07 5.87
N VAL A 13 5.72 -2.18 5.30
CA VAL A 13 4.30 -2.49 5.16
C VAL A 13 3.77 -2.85 6.54
N THR A 14 2.89 -2.01 7.09
CA THR A 14 2.29 -2.23 8.41
C THR A 14 1.04 -3.10 8.35
N ALA A 15 0.37 -3.14 7.19
CA ALA A 15 -0.69 -4.09 6.89
C ALA A 15 -0.56 -4.59 5.45
N PRO A 16 -0.70 -5.91 5.20
CA PRO A 16 -0.61 -6.46 3.86
C PRO A 16 -1.69 -5.85 2.95
N PRO A 17 -1.48 -5.85 1.62
CA PRO A 17 -2.45 -5.27 0.69
C PRO A 17 -3.72 -6.10 0.64
N GLU A 18 -4.87 -5.44 0.77
CA GLU A 18 -6.17 -6.08 0.81
C GLU A 18 -7.09 -5.56 -0.29
N ASN A 19 -7.81 -6.49 -0.93
CA ASN A 19 -8.86 -6.16 -1.88
C ASN A 19 -10.09 -5.66 -1.11
N GLN A 20 -10.56 -4.48 -1.48
CA GLN A 20 -11.70 -3.83 -0.85
C GLN A 20 -12.99 -4.07 -1.66
N PRO A 21 -14.16 -4.07 -0.99
CA PRO A 21 -15.46 -4.30 -1.63
C PRO A 21 -15.82 -3.34 -2.77
N TRP A 22 -15.22 -2.14 -2.78
CA TRP A 22 -15.45 -1.11 -3.79
C TRP A 22 -14.49 -1.17 -4.99
N GLY A 23 -13.68 -2.23 -5.10
CA GLY A 23 -12.88 -2.49 -6.31
C GLY A 23 -11.44 -1.96 -6.30
N GLU A 24 -10.92 -1.58 -5.13
CA GLU A 24 -9.53 -1.16 -4.96
C GLU A 24 -8.73 -2.17 -4.13
N ARG A 25 -7.42 -2.26 -4.37
CA ARG A 25 -6.46 -2.90 -3.47
C ARG A 25 -5.76 -1.82 -2.66
N ILE A 26 -5.85 -1.91 -1.34
CA ILE A 26 -5.27 -0.94 -0.41
C ILE A 26 -4.16 -1.58 0.41
N ALA A 27 -3.03 -0.88 0.53
CA ALA A 27 -1.97 -1.22 1.47
C ALA A 27 -1.70 -0.05 2.43
N ARG A 28 -1.34 -0.37 3.66
CA ARG A 28 -0.89 0.61 4.65
C ARG A 28 0.60 0.43 4.89
N LEU A 29 1.31 1.55 4.88
CA LEU A 29 2.75 1.61 5.07
C LEU A 29 3.07 2.70 6.09
N VAL A 30 4.27 2.63 6.66
CA VAL A 30 4.85 3.74 7.40
C VAL A 30 6.08 4.22 6.64
N ASP A 31 6.18 5.51 6.40
CA ASP A 31 7.37 6.10 5.79
C ASP A 31 8.53 6.20 6.81
N PRO A 32 9.77 6.49 6.37
CA PRO A 32 10.92 6.60 7.28
C PRO A 32 10.80 7.67 8.37
N THR A 33 9.87 8.62 8.24
CA THR A 33 9.60 9.66 9.25
C THR A 33 8.55 9.23 10.27
N GLY A 34 7.92 8.06 10.09
CA GLY A 34 6.90 7.52 10.97
C GLY A 34 5.47 7.87 10.57
N ILE A 35 5.25 8.46 9.40
CA ILE A 35 3.92 8.85 8.93
C ILE A 35 3.23 7.66 8.26
N GLU A 36 1.96 7.43 8.58
CA GLU A 36 1.14 6.44 7.88
C GLU A 36 0.81 6.92 6.46
N VAL A 37 1.07 6.04 5.49
CA VAL A 37 0.76 6.24 4.08
C VAL A 37 -0.18 5.14 3.61
N ILE A 38 -1.25 5.54 2.93
CA ILE A 38 -2.21 4.64 2.30
C ILE A 38 -1.97 4.66 0.80
N VAL A 39 -1.74 3.47 0.22
CA VAL A 39 -1.60 3.30 -1.23
C VAL A 39 -2.82 2.52 -1.73
N ALA A 40 -3.59 3.11 -2.63
CA ALA A 40 -4.73 2.49 -3.29
C ALA A 40 -4.46 2.32 -4.80
N GLU A 41 -4.79 1.16 -5.35
CA GLU A 41 -4.78 0.91 -6.79
C GLU A 41 -6.08 0.18 -7.22
N PRO A 42 -6.66 0.48 -8.39
CA PRO A 42 -7.82 -0.28 -8.88
C PRO A 42 -7.48 -1.76 -9.06
N ILE A 43 -8.43 -2.63 -8.76
CA ILE A 43 -8.29 -4.07 -9.03
C ILE A 43 -8.45 -4.30 -10.54
N GLY A 44 -7.41 -4.85 -11.17
CA GLY A 44 -7.42 -5.21 -12.60
C GLY A 44 -6.72 -4.22 -13.55
N SER A 45 -5.97 -3.24 -13.01
CA SER A 45 -5.06 -2.40 -13.79
C SER A 45 -3.78 -3.11 -14.22
#